data_AF-A0A963PQU5-F1
#
_entry.id   AF-A0A963PQU5-F1
#
_cell.length_a   1.000
_cell.length_b   1.000
_cell.length_c   1.000
_cell.angle_alpha   90.00
_cell.angle_beta   90.00
_cell.angle_gamma   90.00
#
_symmetry.space_group_name_H-M   'P 1'
#
loop_
_entity.id
_entity.type
_entity.pdbx_description
1 polymer ?
#
loop_
_entity_poly.entity_id
_entity_poly.type
_entity_poly.pdbx_seq_one_letter_code
_entity_poly.pdbx_strand_id
1 'polypeptide(L)'
;SDDEIAVCNLGSVNLAAHIRDGALDLPVLESTVRTAMRMLDNVIDINYYPVPQARNANLKHRPVGLGLMGFQDALYALGHCYASSEAVAFASRSTEAISYYAILASTELAAERGAYASYLGSKWDRGLLPVDTLALLSEERGFTVDVDVEPAMDWNRVRTAVRRYGMRNSNTMAIAPTATISNIVGVSQSIEPSFSNLYVKSNLSGEFTIVNEWLISDLKGRGLWDRQMLDDLKHADGS
;
A
#
# COMPACT_ATOMS: atom_id res chain seq x y z
N SER A 1 -21.70 -18.15 2.65
CA SER A 1 -21.71 -19.19 3.70
C SER A 1 -22.20 -18.52 4.96
N ASP A 2 -23.08 -19.17 5.72
CA ASP A 2 -23.63 -18.62 6.97
C ASP A 2 -22.63 -18.75 8.14
N ASP A 3 -21.52 -19.49 7.93
CA ASP A 3 -20.53 -19.84 8.95
C ASP A 3 -19.25 -18.98 8.93
N GLU A 4 -19.17 -17.99 8.02
CA GLU A 4 -17.94 -17.21 7.79
C GLU A 4 -18.25 -15.71 7.72
N ILE A 5 -17.57 -14.94 8.58
CA ILE A 5 -17.55 -13.47 8.54
C ILE A 5 -16.09 -13.06 8.29
N ALA A 6 -15.82 -12.38 7.17
CA ALA A 6 -14.47 -11.95 6.84
C ALA A 6 -13.94 -10.91 7.85
N VAL A 7 -12.63 -10.95 8.11
CA VAL A 7 -11.93 -10.01 9.00
C VAL A 7 -10.79 -9.36 8.23
N CYS A 8 -10.69 -8.04 8.34
CA CYS A 8 -9.61 -7.28 7.72
C CYS A 8 -8.48 -7.04 8.73
N ASN A 9 -7.31 -7.64 8.50
CA ASN A 9 -6.09 -7.37 9.26
C ASN A 9 -5.22 -6.43 8.43
N LEU A 10 -5.20 -5.14 8.77
CA LEU A 10 -4.67 -4.07 7.90
C LEU A 10 -3.40 -3.43 8.45
N GLY A 11 -2.53 -3.00 7.53
CA GLY A 11 -1.36 -2.18 7.82
C GLY A 11 -0.91 -1.42 6.57
N SER A 12 -0.11 -0.36 6.72
CA SER A 12 0.30 0.48 5.59
C SER A 12 1.77 0.82 5.65
N VAL A 13 2.45 0.68 4.51
CA VAL A 13 3.83 1.15 4.32
C VAL A 13 3.82 2.67 4.14
N ASN A 14 4.65 3.41 4.90
CA ASN A 14 4.93 4.81 4.61
C ASN A 14 5.86 4.89 3.39
N LEU A 15 5.33 5.16 2.19
CA LEU A 15 6.11 5.13 0.96
C LEU A 15 7.14 6.27 0.89
N ALA A 16 6.84 7.44 1.44
CA ALA A 16 7.75 8.58 1.46
C ALA A 16 9.07 8.27 2.19
N ALA A 17 9.01 7.47 3.26
CA ALA A 17 10.21 7.02 4.00
C ALA A 17 11.12 6.06 3.21
N HIS A 18 10.66 5.60 2.04
CA HIS A 18 11.42 4.71 1.15
C HIS A 18 11.98 5.44 -0.08
N ILE A 19 11.85 6.77 -0.15
CA ILE A 19 12.50 7.57 -1.20
C ILE A 19 13.89 8.00 -0.72
N ARG A 20 14.92 7.66 -1.49
CA ARG A 20 16.32 8.07 -1.28
C ARG A 20 16.97 8.42 -2.61
N ASP A 21 17.75 9.49 -2.60
CA ASP A 21 18.52 9.95 -3.76
C ASP A 21 17.68 10.07 -5.05
N GLY A 22 16.43 10.54 -4.91
CA GLY A 22 15.49 10.70 -6.04
C GLY A 22 14.93 9.40 -6.60
N ALA A 23 14.97 8.29 -5.86
CA ALA A 23 14.45 6.99 -6.29
C ALA A 23 13.83 6.19 -5.13
N LEU A 24 13.08 5.14 -5.48
CA LEU A 24 12.55 4.18 -4.52
C LEU A 24 13.65 3.21 -4.06
N ASP A 25 13.95 3.20 -2.76
CA ASP A 25 14.91 2.28 -2.15
C ASP A 25 14.28 0.88 -1.98
N LEU A 26 14.50 0.03 -2.98
CA LEU A 26 13.97 -1.34 -3.01
C LEU A 26 14.47 -2.23 -1.85
N PRO A 27 15.77 -2.23 -1.48
CA PRO A 27 16.25 -3.04 -0.36
C PRO A 27 15.55 -2.73 0.97
N VAL A 28 15.31 -1.45 1.27
CA VAL A 28 14.62 -1.10 2.51
C VAL A 28 13.12 -1.33 2.40
N LEU A 29 12.52 -1.14 1.23
CA LEU A 29 11.13 -1.51 1.01
C LEU A 29 10.90 -3.01 1.24
N GLU A 30 11.79 -3.87 0.73
CA GLU A 30 11.75 -5.33 0.96
C GLU A 30 11.77 -5.65 2.46
N SER A 31 12.71 -5.06 3.21
CA SER A 31 12.86 -5.27 4.64
C SER A 31 11.62 -4.85 5.44
N THR A 32 11.05 -3.69 5.10
CA THR A 32 9.82 -3.16 5.70
C THR A 32 8.62 -4.05 5.39
N VAL A 33 8.40 -4.40 4.12
CA VAL A 33 7.27 -5.23 3.69
C VAL A 33 7.34 -6.62 4.32
N ARG A 34 8.52 -7.23 4.36
CA ARG A 34 8.72 -8.55 4.99
C ARG A 34 8.35 -8.53 6.47
N THR A 35 8.77 -7.49 7.19
CA THR A 35 8.43 -7.32 8.61
C THR A 35 6.94 -7.06 8.80
N ALA A 36 6.35 -6.19 7.98
CA ALA A 36 4.92 -5.85 8.04
C ALA A 36 4.04 -7.08 7.79
N MET A 37 4.37 -7.91 6.81
CA MET A 37 3.63 -9.15 6.53
C MET A 37 3.66 -10.13 7.70
N ARG A 38 4.80 -10.28 8.38
CA ARG A 38 4.89 -11.10 9.60
C ARG A 38 4.07 -10.52 10.75
N MET A 39 4.09 -9.19 10.93
CA MET A 39 3.26 -8.53 11.94
C MET A 39 1.77 -8.76 11.68
N LEU A 40 1.34 -8.63 10.43
CA LEU A 40 -0.05 -8.88 10.02
C LEU A 40 -0.47 -10.34 10.21
N ASP A 41 0.40 -11.32 9.87
CA ASP A 41 0.11 -12.73 10.13
C ASP A 41 0.00 -13.03 11.63
N ASN A 42 0.83 -12.40 12.46
CA ASN A 42 0.74 -12.53 13.92
C ASN A 42 -0.57 -11.96 14.47
N VAL A 43 -1.09 -10.86 13.90
CA VAL A 43 -2.38 -10.25 14.31
C VAL A 43 -3.50 -11.27 14.29
N ILE A 44 -3.54 -12.15 13.28
CA ILE A 44 -4.58 -13.18 13.14
C ILE A 44 -4.64 -14.10 14.38
N ASP A 45 -3.49 -14.46 14.95
CA ASP A 45 -3.43 -15.40 16.06
C ASP A 45 -3.67 -14.74 17.42
N ILE A 46 -3.30 -13.46 17.57
CA ILE A 46 -3.46 -12.70 18.83
C ILE A 46 -4.82 -12.00 18.94
N ASN A 47 -5.52 -11.80 17.82
CA ASN A 47 -6.77 -11.04 17.80
C ASN A 47 -7.86 -11.72 18.64
N TYR A 48 -8.63 -10.92 19.36
CA TYR A 48 -9.85 -11.37 20.02
C TYR A 48 -11.01 -11.33 19.03
N TYR A 49 -11.68 -12.46 18.83
CA TYR A 49 -12.82 -12.59 17.91
C TYR A 49 -14.14 -12.59 18.68
N PRO A 50 -14.99 -11.55 18.54
CA PRO A 50 -16.26 -11.48 19.26
C PRO A 50 -17.28 -12.54 18.82
N VAL A 51 -17.15 -13.03 17.58
CA VAL A 51 -18.06 -14.02 16.98
C VAL A 51 -17.28 -15.19 16.39
N PRO A 52 -17.75 -16.44 16.56
CA PRO A 52 -17.01 -17.63 16.13
C PRO A 52 -16.83 -17.72 14.61
N GLN A 53 -17.77 -17.19 13.83
CA GLN A 53 -17.69 -17.15 12.36
C GLN A 53 -16.49 -16.32 11.88
N ALA A 54 -16.16 -15.24 12.60
CA ALA A 54 -15.00 -14.41 12.30
C ALA A 54 -13.68 -15.13 12.58
N ARG A 55 -13.61 -15.83 13.72
CA ARG A 55 -12.46 -16.67 14.07
C ARG A 55 -12.26 -17.80 13.06
N ASN A 56 -13.35 -18.46 12.68
CA ASN A 56 -13.37 -19.54 11.69
C ASN A 56 -12.77 -19.05 10.36
N ALA A 57 -13.34 -17.97 9.79
CA ALA A 57 -12.88 -17.42 8.53
C ALA A 57 -11.40 -16.96 8.58
N ASN A 58 -11.01 -16.21 9.62
CA ASN A 58 -9.66 -15.64 9.69
C ASN A 58 -8.59 -16.71 9.89
N LEU A 59 -8.84 -17.77 10.68
CA LEU A 59 -7.87 -18.87 10.85
C LEU A 59 -7.80 -19.78 9.62
N LYS A 60 -8.91 -19.99 8.92
CA LYS A 60 -8.98 -20.85 7.74
C LYS A 60 -8.28 -20.23 6.52
N HIS A 61 -8.48 -18.94 6.30
CA HIS A 61 -8.02 -18.23 5.10
C HIS A 61 -6.79 -17.34 5.36
N ARG A 62 -6.64 -16.84 6.58
CA ARG A 62 -5.55 -15.94 7.00
C ARG A 62 -5.35 -14.71 6.11
N PRO A 63 -6.42 -13.98 5.70
CA PRO A 63 -6.27 -12.80 4.85
C PRO A 63 -5.58 -11.67 5.60
N VAL A 64 -4.67 -10.98 4.93
CA VAL A 64 -4.10 -9.72 5.40
C VAL A 64 -4.20 -8.66 4.30
N GLY A 65 -4.18 -7.39 4.69
CA GLY A 65 -4.23 -6.25 3.78
C GLY A 65 -3.10 -5.28 4.05
N LEU A 66 -1.95 -5.51 3.42
CA LEU A 66 -0.87 -4.54 3.37
C LEU A 66 -1.16 -3.49 2.29
N GLY A 67 -1.31 -2.24 2.71
CA GLY A 67 -1.46 -1.08 1.83
C GLY A 67 -0.24 -0.17 1.89
N LEU A 68 -0.42 1.05 1.40
CA LEU A 68 0.57 2.12 1.46
C LEU A 68 -0.09 3.44 1.86
N MET A 69 0.73 4.39 2.31
CA MET A 69 0.39 5.80 2.56
C MET A 69 1.57 6.70 2.20
N GLY A 70 1.36 8.01 2.16
CA GLY A 70 2.40 8.97 1.76
C GLY A 70 2.76 8.88 0.29
N PHE A 71 1.81 8.47 -0.58
CA PHE A 71 2.07 8.40 -2.02
C PHE A 71 2.34 9.79 -2.61
N GLN A 72 1.55 10.79 -2.22
CA GLN A 72 1.74 12.18 -2.67
C GLN A 72 3.07 12.75 -2.16
N ASP A 73 3.47 12.47 -0.92
CA ASP A 73 4.78 12.86 -0.39
C ASP A 73 5.94 12.19 -1.14
N ALA A 74 5.79 10.91 -1.52
CA ALA A 74 6.77 10.24 -2.35
C ALA A 74 6.90 10.94 -3.72
N LEU A 75 5.80 11.40 -4.32
CA LEU A 75 5.85 12.19 -5.55
C LEU A 75 6.52 13.54 -5.35
N TYR A 76 6.30 14.23 -4.23
CA TYR A 76 7.02 15.47 -3.90
C TYR A 76 8.53 15.22 -3.79
N ALA A 77 8.93 14.17 -3.08
CA ALA A 77 10.34 13.79 -2.95
C ALA A 77 11.02 13.46 -4.29
N LEU A 78 10.25 12.98 -5.27
CA LEU A 78 10.72 12.69 -6.64
C LEU A 78 10.60 13.89 -7.60
N GLY A 79 9.99 15.00 -7.18
CA GLY A 79 9.71 16.14 -8.05
C GLY A 79 8.70 15.81 -9.16
N HIS A 80 7.73 14.94 -8.90
CA HIS A 80 6.71 14.53 -9.87
C HIS A 80 5.36 15.17 -9.57
N CYS A 81 4.71 15.70 -10.60
CA CYS A 81 3.31 16.12 -10.51
C CYS A 81 2.39 14.89 -10.45
N TYR A 82 1.31 14.95 -9.65
CA TYR A 82 0.38 13.83 -9.54
C TYR A 82 -0.24 13.44 -10.88
N ALA A 83 -0.67 14.43 -11.67
CA ALA A 83 -1.23 14.25 -13.00
C ALA A 83 -0.12 14.21 -14.08
N SER A 84 0.84 13.30 -13.94
CA SER A 84 1.94 13.10 -14.90
C SER A 84 2.14 11.64 -15.27
N SER A 85 2.77 11.40 -16.43
CA SER A 85 3.21 10.05 -16.85
C SER A 85 4.18 9.43 -15.85
N GLU A 86 5.03 10.25 -15.23
CA GLU A 86 6.02 9.88 -14.24
C GLU A 86 5.34 9.34 -12.98
N ALA A 87 4.27 9.98 -12.51
CA ALA A 87 3.48 9.52 -11.38
C ALA A 87 2.73 8.21 -11.68
N VAL A 88 2.19 8.04 -12.89
CA VAL A 88 1.57 6.78 -13.32
C VAL A 88 2.60 5.64 -13.35
N ALA A 89 3.77 5.89 -13.93
CA ALA A 89 4.85 4.91 -13.98
C ALA A 89 5.38 4.58 -12.58
N PHE A 90 5.48 5.57 -11.70
CA PHE A 90 5.84 5.36 -10.30
C PHE A 90 4.79 4.57 -9.53
N ALA A 91 3.49 4.83 -9.75
CA ALA A 91 2.41 4.04 -9.16
C ALA A 91 2.52 2.56 -9.55
N SER A 92 2.75 2.27 -10.83
CA SER A 92 2.97 0.91 -11.32
C SER A 92 4.19 0.25 -10.66
N ARG A 93 5.38 0.85 -10.76
CA ARG A 93 6.62 0.27 -10.20
C ARG A 93 6.59 0.08 -8.68
N SER A 94 6.06 1.06 -7.94
CA SER A 94 6.00 0.99 -6.48
C SER A 94 5.02 -0.08 -6.00
N THR A 95 3.86 -0.20 -6.65
CA THR A 95 2.88 -1.24 -6.30
C THR A 95 3.33 -2.63 -6.75
N GLU A 96 4.02 -2.75 -7.88
CA GLU A 96 4.67 -4.00 -8.31
C GLU A 96 5.68 -4.47 -7.24
N ALA A 97 6.55 -3.57 -6.77
CA ALA A 97 7.54 -3.89 -5.74
C ALA A 97 6.91 -4.34 -4.42
N ILE A 98 5.88 -3.63 -3.94
CA ILE A 98 5.14 -4.03 -2.73
C ILE A 98 4.51 -5.41 -2.92
N SER A 99 3.88 -5.65 -4.09
CA SER A 99 3.26 -6.93 -4.42
C SER A 99 4.26 -8.08 -4.44
N TYR A 100 5.40 -7.86 -5.10
CA TYR A 100 6.49 -8.80 -5.18
C TYR A 100 6.98 -9.24 -3.79
N TYR A 101 7.33 -8.26 -2.95
CA TYR A 101 7.87 -8.54 -1.61
C TYR A 101 6.80 -9.07 -0.66
N ALA A 102 5.53 -8.64 -0.78
CA ALA A 102 4.46 -9.14 0.09
C ALA A 102 4.14 -10.62 -0.20
N ILE A 103 4.13 -11.02 -1.47
CA ILE A 103 3.92 -12.42 -1.86
C ILE A 103 5.13 -13.26 -1.43
N LEU A 104 6.36 -12.78 -1.64
CA LEU A 104 7.57 -13.46 -1.16
C LEU A 104 7.57 -13.65 0.37
N ALA A 105 7.24 -12.61 1.13
CA ALA A 105 7.17 -12.70 2.58
C ALA A 105 6.09 -13.71 3.04
N SER A 106 4.94 -13.77 2.36
CA SER A 106 3.90 -14.75 2.70
C SER A 106 4.33 -16.19 2.40
N THR A 107 5.09 -16.44 1.32
CA THR A 107 5.61 -17.79 1.05
C THR A 107 6.78 -18.17 1.97
N GLU A 108 7.61 -17.21 2.40
CA GLU A 108 8.59 -17.43 3.47
C GLU A 108 7.92 -17.83 4.79
N LEU A 109 6.84 -17.15 5.17
CA LEU A 109 6.04 -17.54 6.33
C LEU A 109 5.37 -18.90 6.15
N ALA A 110 5.00 -19.28 4.93
CA ALA A 110 4.46 -20.61 4.65
C ALA A 110 5.51 -21.70 4.84
N ALA A 111 6.77 -21.44 4.46
CA ALA A 111 7.89 -22.35 4.72
C ALA A 111 8.15 -22.55 6.22
N GLU A 112 7.97 -21.50 7.02
CA GLU A 112 8.16 -21.54 8.48
C GLU A 112 6.96 -22.14 9.23
N ARG A 113 5.74 -21.76 8.85
CA ARG A 113 4.51 -21.97 9.66
C ARG A 113 3.46 -22.85 8.97
N GLY A 114 3.72 -23.28 7.75
CA GLY A 114 2.76 -23.94 6.87
C GLY A 114 1.84 -22.97 6.13
N ALA A 115 1.34 -23.41 4.98
CA ALA A 115 0.34 -22.69 4.20
C ALA A 115 -1.00 -22.56 4.96
N TYR A 116 -1.84 -21.59 4.58
CA TYR A 116 -3.18 -21.47 5.17
C TYR A 116 -4.07 -22.68 4.81
N ALA A 117 -5.06 -22.98 5.65
CA ALA A 117 -5.79 -24.24 5.59
C ALA A 117 -6.52 -24.47 4.26
N SER A 118 -7.09 -23.41 3.66
CA SER A 118 -7.79 -23.48 2.38
C SER A 118 -6.92 -23.13 1.17
N TYR A 119 -5.60 -23.37 1.24
CA TYR A 119 -4.67 -23.06 0.14
C TYR A 119 -4.91 -23.91 -1.11
N LEU A 120 -5.14 -25.21 -0.94
CA LEU A 120 -5.37 -26.12 -2.06
C LEU A 120 -6.60 -25.72 -2.87
N GLY A 121 -6.47 -25.71 -4.20
CA GLY A 121 -7.48 -25.25 -5.15
C GLY A 121 -7.54 -23.73 -5.35
N SER A 122 -6.80 -22.95 -4.56
CA SER A 122 -6.73 -21.50 -4.74
C SER A 122 -6.04 -21.08 -6.03
N LYS A 123 -6.15 -19.80 -6.41
CA LYS A 123 -5.38 -19.23 -7.53
C LYS A 123 -3.87 -19.40 -7.31
N TRP A 124 -3.40 -19.29 -6.06
CA TRP A 124 -1.98 -19.50 -5.72
C TRP A 124 -1.53 -20.93 -5.97
N ASP A 125 -2.33 -21.93 -5.58
CA ASP A 125 -2.06 -23.35 -5.83
C ASP A 125 -2.03 -23.67 -7.33
N ARG A 126 -2.87 -22.98 -8.10
CA ARG A 126 -2.88 -23.05 -9.58
C ARG A 126 -1.75 -22.26 -10.26
N GLY A 127 -0.87 -21.62 -9.50
CA GLY A 127 0.26 -20.84 -10.01
C GLY A 127 -0.12 -19.48 -10.61
N LEU A 128 -1.32 -18.96 -10.32
CA LEU A 128 -1.83 -17.69 -10.81
C LEU A 128 -1.54 -16.58 -9.79
N LEU A 129 -0.72 -15.61 -10.21
CA LEU A 129 -0.41 -14.38 -9.47
C LEU A 129 -1.33 -13.24 -9.92
N PRO A 130 -1.41 -12.11 -9.19
CA PRO A 130 -2.25 -10.98 -9.59
C PRO A 130 -2.02 -10.51 -11.03
N VAL A 131 -0.76 -10.47 -11.48
CA VAL A 131 -0.38 -10.09 -12.85
C VAL A 131 -1.01 -11.02 -13.92
N ASP A 132 -1.22 -12.30 -13.60
CA ASP A 132 -1.82 -13.27 -14.54
C ASP A 132 -3.34 -13.13 -14.62
N THR A 133 -3.96 -12.56 -13.58
CA THR A 133 -5.42 -12.52 -13.49
C THR A 133 -6.06 -11.53 -14.47
N LEU A 134 -5.28 -10.62 -15.07
CA LEU A 134 -5.77 -9.70 -16.11
C LEU A 134 -6.05 -10.43 -17.44
N ALA A 135 -5.24 -11.43 -17.78
CA ALA A 135 -5.50 -12.28 -18.94
C ALA A 135 -6.78 -13.11 -18.74
N LEU A 136 -6.93 -13.72 -17.55
CA LEU A 136 -8.16 -14.41 -17.16
C LEU A 136 -9.37 -13.48 -17.20
N LEU A 137 -9.23 -12.25 -16.70
CA LEU A 137 -10.31 -11.26 -16.71
C LEU A 137 -10.73 -10.89 -18.13
N SER A 138 -9.77 -10.78 -19.07
CA SER A 138 -10.05 -10.49 -20.48
C SER A 138 -10.81 -11.63 -21.14
N GLU A 139 -10.40 -12.87 -20.88
CA GLU A 139 -11.09 -14.07 -21.39
C GLU A 139 -12.54 -14.14 -20.89
N GLU A 140 -12.75 -13.99 -19.58
CA GLU A 140 -14.09 -14.02 -18.96
C GLU A 140 -15.00 -12.89 -19.46
N ARG A 141 -14.44 -11.73 -19.82
CA ARG A 141 -15.20 -10.59 -20.35
C ARG A 141 -15.47 -10.68 -21.85
N GLY A 142 -14.72 -11.50 -22.59
CA GLY A 142 -14.79 -11.58 -24.05
C GLY A 142 -14.21 -10.36 -24.78
N PHE A 143 -13.43 -9.53 -24.10
CA PHE A 143 -12.70 -8.40 -24.70
C PHE A 143 -11.39 -8.13 -23.95
N THR A 144 -10.42 -7.55 -24.65
CA THR A 144 -9.11 -7.20 -24.08
C THR A 144 -9.26 -6.14 -22.98
N VAL A 145 -8.81 -6.47 -21.77
CA VAL A 145 -8.62 -5.48 -20.70
C VAL A 145 -7.35 -4.70 -21.03
N ASP A 146 -7.54 -3.44 -21.45
CA ASP A 146 -6.46 -2.55 -21.83
C ASP A 146 -5.77 -1.96 -20.59
N VAL A 147 -4.76 -2.69 -20.11
CA VAL A 147 -3.90 -2.32 -18.99
C VAL A 147 -2.47 -2.66 -19.39
N ASP A 148 -1.55 -1.72 -19.15
CA ASP A 148 -0.13 -1.97 -19.33
C ASP A 148 0.36 -2.98 -18.28
N VAL A 149 0.96 -4.09 -18.73
CA VAL A 149 1.32 -5.24 -17.91
C VAL A 149 2.80 -5.61 -18.01
N GLU A 150 3.67 -4.71 -18.47
CA GLU A 150 5.11 -4.99 -18.51
C GLU A 150 5.69 -5.09 -17.08
N PRO A 151 6.04 -6.29 -16.60
CA PRO A 151 6.57 -6.44 -15.25
C PRO A 151 8.04 -6.02 -15.25
N ALA A 152 8.43 -5.15 -14.32
CA ALA A 152 9.82 -4.75 -14.14
C ALA A 152 10.61 -5.72 -13.24
N MET A 153 9.92 -6.61 -12.51
CA MET A 153 10.55 -7.55 -11.56
C MET A 153 10.52 -9.02 -12.03
N ASP A 154 11.48 -9.83 -11.56
CA ASP A 154 11.55 -11.26 -11.89
C ASP A 154 10.52 -12.09 -11.10
N TRP A 155 9.31 -12.19 -11.66
CA TRP A 155 8.23 -12.99 -11.09
C TRP A 155 8.49 -14.50 -11.09
N ASN A 156 9.49 -15.02 -11.80
CA ASN A 156 9.82 -16.45 -11.75
C ASN A 156 10.31 -16.87 -10.36
N ARG A 157 11.07 -16.00 -9.68
CA ARG A 157 11.46 -16.20 -8.27
C ARG A 157 10.24 -16.38 -7.38
N VAL A 158 9.23 -15.52 -7.53
CA VAL A 158 7.99 -15.57 -6.76
C VAL A 158 7.22 -16.86 -7.05
N ARG A 159 7.00 -17.19 -8.33
CA ARG A 159 6.31 -18.43 -8.74
C ARG A 159 6.99 -19.67 -8.19
N THR A 160 8.33 -19.71 -8.26
CA THR A 160 9.13 -20.83 -7.74
C THR A 160 8.94 -21.00 -6.24
N ALA A 161 8.97 -19.90 -5.48
CA ALA A 161 8.77 -19.92 -4.05
C ALA A 161 7.34 -20.34 -3.67
N VAL A 162 6.31 -19.74 -4.30
CA VAL A 162 4.90 -20.11 -4.09
C VAL A 162 4.65 -21.58 -4.39
N ARG A 163 5.20 -22.11 -5.50
CA ARG A 163 5.07 -23.53 -5.82
C ARG A 163 5.75 -24.45 -4.82
N ARG A 164 6.88 -24.01 -4.25
CA ARG A 164 7.68 -24.80 -3.32
C ARG A 164 7.12 -24.83 -1.90
N TYR A 165 6.63 -23.69 -1.41
CA TYR A 165 6.26 -23.52 0.00
C TYR A 165 4.78 -23.20 0.22
N GLY A 166 4.04 -22.88 -0.84
CA GLY A 166 2.68 -22.36 -0.75
C GLY A 166 2.64 -20.91 -0.29
N MET A 167 1.48 -20.51 0.23
CA MET A 167 1.22 -19.16 0.75
C MET A 167 0.71 -19.24 2.18
N ARG A 168 1.17 -18.34 3.06
CA ARG A 168 0.67 -18.25 4.43
C ARG A 168 -0.67 -17.52 4.52
N ASN A 169 -0.95 -16.62 3.58
CA ASN A 169 -2.11 -15.73 3.60
C ASN A 169 -2.88 -15.84 2.28
N SER A 170 -4.21 -15.95 2.33
CA SER A 170 -5.05 -16.02 1.11
C SER A 170 -5.03 -14.72 0.30
N ASN A 171 -4.93 -13.59 1.00
CA ASN A 171 -4.83 -12.24 0.45
C ASN A 171 -3.69 -11.54 1.19
N THR A 172 -2.91 -10.73 0.48
CA THR A 172 -1.73 -10.07 1.04
C THR A 172 -1.83 -8.54 1.05
N MET A 173 -2.58 -7.95 0.11
CA MET A 173 -2.55 -6.51 -0.13
C MET A 173 -3.96 -5.91 -0.17
N ALA A 174 -4.08 -4.72 0.39
CA ALA A 174 -5.26 -3.85 0.25
C ALA A 174 -4.87 -2.42 0.62
N ILE A 175 -5.12 -1.45 -0.27
CA ILE A 175 -4.93 -0.03 0.04
C ILE A 175 -6.22 0.46 0.71
N ALA A 176 -6.17 0.65 2.02
CA ALA A 176 -7.26 1.18 2.83
C ALA A 176 -7.03 2.67 3.14
N PRO A 177 -8.09 3.43 3.53
CA PRO A 177 -7.92 4.78 4.05
C PRO A 177 -7.00 4.80 5.27
N THR A 178 -6.09 5.78 5.33
CA THR A 178 -5.06 5.87 6.38
C THR A 178 -5.17 7.13 7.23
N ALA A 179 -6.32 7.80 7.23
CA ALA A 179 -6.54 9.12 7.83
C ALA A 179 -5.94 9.31 9.24
N THR A 180 -6.05 8.32 10.13
CA THR A 180 -5.48 8.44 11.49
C THR A 180 -3.97 8.17 11.50
N ILE A 181 -3.53 7.06 10.90
CA ILE A 181 -2.12 6.65 10.95
C ILE A 181 -1.20 7.54 10.11
N SER A 182 -1.70 8.13 9.02
CA SER A 182 -0.94 9.07 8.20
C SER A 182 -0.72 10.39 8.94
N ASN A 183 -1.73 10.85 9.71
CA ASN A 183 -1.58 12.02 10.60
C ASN A 183 -0.58 11.76 11.73
N ILE A 184 -0.53 10.54 12.27
CA ILE A 184 0.45 10.17 13.32
C ILE A 184 1.89 10.23 12.78
N VAL A 185 2.09 9.77 11.54
CA VAL A 185 3.43 9.70 10.92
C VAL A 185 3.79 10.98 10.16
N GLY A 186 2.83 11.88 9.92
CA GLY A 186 3.03 13.15 9.24
C GLY A 186 3.17 13.01 7.72
N VAL A 187 2.37 12.15 7.08
CA VAL A 187 2.38 11.95 5.61
C VAL A 187 0.97 11.97 5.03
N SER A 188 0.86 12.08 3.71
CA SER A 188 -0.41 12.07 2.98
C SER A 188 -1.17 10.76 3.16
N GLN A 189 -2.49 10.85 2.99
CA GLN A 189 -3.38 9.72 3.14
C GLN A 189 -3.27 8.79 1.94
N SER A 190 -2.93 7.52 2.18
CA SER A 190 -3.03 6.42 1.19
C SER A 190 -2.44 6.79 -0.17
N ILE A 191 -3.27 6.77 -1.21
CA ILE A 191 -2.98 7.20 -2.58
C ILE A 191 -3.75 8.48 -2.94
N GLU A 192 -4.11 9.29 -1.94
CA GLU A 192 -4.85 10.52 -2.19
C GLU A 192 -3.87 11.65 -2.57
N PRO A 193 -4.20 12.49 -3.56
CA PRO A 193 -3.50 13.75 -3.75
C PRO A 193 -3.72 14.68 -2.55
N SER A 194 -2.84 15.67 -2.39
CA SER A 194 -3.05 16.70 -1.38
C SER A 194 -4.36 17.45 -1.66
N PHE A 195 -5.27 17.47 -0.68
CA PHE A 195 -6.55 18.16 -0.82
C PHE A 195 -6.39 19.68 -0.95
N SER A 196 -5.52 20.27 -0.14
CA SER A 196 -5.08 21.66 -0.23
C SER A 196 -3.68 21.79 0.38
N ASN A 197 -2.88 22.76 -0.09
CA ASN A 197 -1.59 23.08 0.51
C ASN A 197 -1.71 23.83 1.85
N LEU A 198 -2.92 24.31 2.18
CA LEU A 198 -3.23 25.02 3.40
C LEU A 198 -4.68 24.74 3.78
N TYR A 199 -4.92 24.03 4.89
CA TYR A 199 -6.28 23.82 5.39
C TYR A 199 -6.35 23.87 6.90
N VAL A 200 -7.50 24.28 7.43
CA VAL A 200 -7.76 24.32 8.87
C VAL A 200 -8.54 23.08 9.27
N LYS A 201 -7.96 22.29 10.18
CA LYS A 201 -8.62 21.15 10.80
C LYS A 201 -9.16 21.56 12.16
N SER A 202 -10.48 21.57 12.31
CA SER A 202 -11.13 21.80 13.60
C SER A 202 -11.44 20.46 14.30
N ASN A 203 -11.08 20.34 15.57
CA ASN A 203 -11.45 19.21 16.44
C ASN A 203 -11.86 19.72 17.83
N LEU A 204 -12.24 18.80 18.74
CA LEU A 204 -12.65 19.14 20.11
C LEU A 204 -11.59 19.95 20.91
N SER A 205 -10.33 19.92 20.47
CA SER A 205 -9.20 20.61 21.10
C SER A 205 -8.80 21.92 20.39
N GLY A 206 -9.54 22.36 19.36
CA GLY A 206 -9.33 23.63 18.67
C GLY A 206 -9.13 23.51 17.16
N GLU A 207 -8.74 24.63 16.55
CA GLU A 207 -8.43 24.74 15.12
C GLU A 207 -6.91 24.63 14.89
N PHE A 208 -6.52 23.75 13.98
CA PHE A 208 -5.13 23.49 13.61
C PHE A 208 -4.95 23.79 12.13
N THR A 209 -4.15 24.80 11.80
CA THR A 209 -3.72 25.05 10.43
C THR A 209 -2.70 23.99 10.03
N ILE A 210 -3.03 23.19 9.02
CA ILE A 210 -2.14 22.22 8.40
C ILE A 210 -1.61 22.84 7.10
N VAL A 211 -0.29 22.84 6.96
CA VAL A 211 0.44 23.38 5.81
C VAL A 211 1.17 22.26 5.08
N ASN A 212 1.29 22.36 3.77
CA ASN A 212 2.14 21.49 2.98
C ASN A 212 3.62 21.87 3.21
N GLU A 213 4.32 21.08 4.02
CA GLU A 213 5.72 21.32 4.36
C GLU A 213 6.66 21.24 3.14
N TRP A 214 6.32 20.42 2.14
CA TRP A 214 7.07 20.32 0.88
C TRP A 214 7.02 21.65 0.11
N LEU A 215 5.83 22.24 -0.04
CA LEU A 215 5.66 23.53 -0.70
C LEU A 215 6.46 24.63 0.03
N ILE A 216 6.37 24.67 1.36
CA ILE A 216 7.11 25.65 2.17
C ILE A 216 8.62 25.47 1.98
N SER A 217 9.11 24.24 2.00
CA SER A 217 10.52 23.93 1.79
C SER A 217 11.01 24.41 0.42
N ASP A 218 10.25 24.13 -0.64
CA ASP A 218 10.57 24.57 -2.00
C ASP A 218 10.54 26.09 -2.15
N LEU A 219 9.54 26.77 -1.60
CA LEU A 219 9.43 28.22 -1.62
C LEU A 219 10.59 28.87 -0.85
N LYS A 220 10.98 28.32 0.30
CA LYS A 220 12.16 28.78 1.04
C LYS A 220 13.44 28.60 0.23
N GLY A 221 13.63 27.44 -0.39
CA GLY A 221 14.79 27.16 -1.24
C GLY A 221 14.92 28.11 -2.42
N ARG A 222 13.79 28.66 -2.91
CA ARG A 222 13.73 29.66 -3.98
C ARG A 222 13.73 31.11 -3.51
N GLY A 223 13.75 31.37 -2.20
CA GLY A 223 13.64 32.72 -1.64
C GLY A 223 12.27 33.36 -1.85
N LEU A 224 11.22 32.55 -2.07
CA LEU A 224 9.83 32.99 -2.32
C LEU A 224 8.94 32.85 -1.08
N TRP A 225 9.48 32.33 0.03
CA TRP A 225 8.72 32.21 1.28
C TRP A 225 8.82 33.51 2.10
N ASP A 226 7.81 34.36 1.94
CA ASP A 226 7.67 35.60 2.71
C ASP A 226 6.23 35.78 3.22
N ARG A 227 5.98 36.91 3.88
CA ARG A 227 4.65 37.23 4.43
C ARG A 227 3.59 37.41 3.35
N GLN A 228 3.98 37.97 2.19
CA GLN A 228 3.07 38.17 1.07
C GLN A 228 2.62 36.82 0.51
N MET A 229 3.55 35.89 0.28
CA MET A 229 3.26 34.53 -0.17
C MET A 229 2.33 33.78 0.79
N LEU A 230 2.52 33.92 2.10
CA LEU A 230 1.62 33.32 3.09
C LEU A 230 0.21 33.90 3.01
N ASP A 231 0.08 35.21 2.80
CA ASP A 231 -1.22 35.87 2.70
C ASP A 231 -1.90 35.54 1.35
N ASP A 232 -1.13 35.40 0.26
CA ASP A 232 -1.60 34.94 -1.04
C ASP A 232 -2.12 33.49 -0.97
N LEU A 233 -1.38 32.58 -0.32
CA LEU A 233 -1.81 31.20 -0.09
C LEU A 233 -3.09 31.12 0.74
N LYS A 234 -3.24 31.96 1.77
CA LYS A 234 -4.49 32.05 2.54
C LYS A 234 -5.65 32.56 1.69
N HIS A 235 -5.40 33.59 0.87
CA HIS A 235 -6.43 34.18 0.02
C HIS A 235 -6.92 33.20 -1.05
N ALA A 236 -6.03 32.33 -1.53
CA ALA A 236 -6.32 31.31 -2.53
C ALA A 236 -6.71 29.95 -1.94
N ASP A 237 -7.00 29.85 -0.64
CA ASP A 237 -7.35 28.61 0.07
C ASP A 237 -6.31 27.47 -0.14
N GLY A 238 -5.04 27.83 -0.25
CA GLY A 238 -3.91 26.94 -0.46
C GLY A 238 -3.62 26.57 -1.92
N SER A 239 -4.25 27.23 -2.90
CA SER A 239 -3.91 27.09 -4.33
C SER A 239 -2.68 27.90 -4.75
#